data_AF-A0A4W5JRR0-F1
#
_entry.id   AF-A0A4W5JRR0-F1
#
_cell.length_a   1.000
_cell.length_b   1.000
_cell.length_c   1.000
_cell.angle_alpha   90.00
_cell.angle_beta   90.00
_cell.angle_gamma   90.00
#
_symmetry.space_group_name_H-M   'P 1'
#
loop_
_entity.id
_entity.type
_entity.pdbx_description
1 polymer ?
#
loop_
_entity_poly.entity_id
_entity_poly.type
_entity_poly.pdbx_seq_one_letter_code
_entity_poly.pdbx_strand_id
1 'polypeptide(L)'
;MAEGTDHTTGINRSRVGRCVCVCVFVCMCSWLSAKTFYVMSGLPVLPKHQLLYIEKCPIPCFSPPPCPPSLQLSFCVYTILGVVKRARWPADLEEAKAGGFVAGYTPTGAPIYRNPCTPQVLALLPNLLALIRTHNNLFLPENMCRLSETFSRAYEVIEVERKVVLGLTQPVLDIYDSPVYKTHLERMQGFFCSLYDNCYHILGNAGLSLQQDFYTIEGLAEQIVGSALISLDNVPDHRLRPMLRVFLKQLVLSCPQEYYDRLLCPLLGPLFAYMLQRLNLRWQIINQRSTVRPTTMRQPTGRRSETWQCGVRTTTSTSARQRS
;
A
#
# COMPACT_ATOMS: atom_id res chain seq x y z
N MET A 1 -21.82 -16.29 57.56
CA MET A 1 -20.95 -17.09 56.68
C MET A 1 -21.57 -17.11 55.30
N ALA A 2 -20.86 -16.50 54.32
CA ALA A 2 -21.00 -16.52 52.85
C ALA A 2 -22.42 -16.27 52.28
N GLU A 3 -22.79 -15.11 51.71
CA GLU A 3 -22.25 -14.43 50.50
C GLU A 3 -21.96 -15.35 49.31
N GLY A 4 -22.78 -15.23 48.27
CA GLY A 4 -22.63 -15.86 46.96
C GLY A 4 -23.35 -15.02 45.91
N THR A 5 -22.67 -13.98 45.45
CA THR A 5 -23.06 -13.03 44.41
C THR A 5 -22.90 -13.65 43.01
N ASP A 6 -23.99 -13.70 42.25
CA ASP A 6 -23.96 -14.09 40.84
C ASP A 6 -23.72 -12.85 39.96
N HIS A 7 -22.44 -12.64 39.61
CA HIS A 7 -21.97 -11.57 38.73
C HIS A 7 -20.95 -12.14 37.75
N THR A 8 -21.41 -12.88 36.72
CA THR A 8 -20.58 -13.18 35.56
C THR A 8 -21.40 -13.33 34.28
N THR A 9 -21.81 -12.22 33.66
CA THR A 9 -22.19 -12.15 32.23
C THR A 9 -22.29 -10.67 31.81
N GLY A 10 -21.16 -9.96 31.81
CA GLY A 10 -21.13 -8.53 31.49
C GLY A 10 -19.78 -8.01 30.98
N ILE A 11 -18.91 -8.89 30.50
CA ILE A 11 -17.56 -8.55 30.08
C ILE A 11 -17.41 -8.95 28.62
N ASN A 12 -17.67 -8.03 27.67
CA ASN A 12 -16.88 -7.92 26.42
C ASN A 12 -17.33 -6.86 25.41
N ARG A 13 -18.48 -6.16 25.59
CA ARG A 13 -18.83 -5.02 24.71
C ARG A 13 -17.89 -3.83 24.84
N SER A 14 -17.22 -3.72 25.98
CA SER A 14 -16.68 -2.44 26.43
C SER A 14 -15.17 -2.33 26.35
N ARG A 15 -14.38 -3.41 26.30
CA ARG A 15 -12.90 -3.30 26.23
C ARG A 15 -12.38 -3.12 24.81
N VAL A 16 -12.84 -3.94 23.86
CA VAL A 16 -12.41 -3.85 22.45
C VAL A 16 -12.93 -2.56 21.79
N GLY A 17 -14.21 -2.23 22.00
CA GLY A 17 -14.80 -0.97 21.55
C GLY A 17 -14.13 0.26 22.16
N ARG A 18 -13.79 0.25 23.47
CA ARG A 18 -13.11 1.39 24.11
C ARG A 18 -11.65 1.57 23.63
N CYS A 19 -10.88 0.49 23.45
CA CYS A 19 -9.50 0.61 22.94
C CYS A 19 -9.46 1.13 21.50
N VAL A 20 -10.33 0.61 20.62
CA VAL A 20 -10.44 1.12 19.24
C VAL A 20 -10.91 2.58 19.27
N CYS A 21 -11.90 2.93 20.09
CA CYS A 21 -12.42 4.29 20.17
C CYS A 21 -11.36 5.27 20.68
N VAL A 22 -10.55 4.93 21.70
CA VAL A 22 -9.50 5.82 22.24
C VAL A 22 -8.35 6.02 21.25
N CYS A 23 -7.83 4.94 20.64
CA CYS A 23 -6.77 5.04 19.64
C CYS A 23 -7.22 5.82 18.40
N VAL A 24 -8.44 5.57 17.94
CA VAL A 24 -9.00 6.26 16.77
C VAL A 24 -9.39 7.70 17.10
N PHE A 25 -9.79 8.01 18.34
CA PHE A 25 -10.09 9.39 18.77
C PHE A 25 -8.84 10.28 18.76
N VAL A 26 -7.70 9.80 19.26
CA VAL A 26 -6.42 10.53 19.19
C VAL A 26 -6.00 10.75 17.73
N CYS A 27 -6.17 9.72 16.89
CA CYS A 27 -5.91 9.80 15.45
C CYS A 27 -6.86 10.79 14.75
N MET A 28 -8.16 10.76 15.08
CA MET A 28 -9.18 11.66 14.54
C MET A 28 -8.89 13.12 14.90
N CYS A 29 -8.55 13.43 16.15
CA CYS A 29 -8.21 14.79 16.56
C CYS A 29 -6.99 15.33 15.81
N SER A 30 -6.00 14.49 15.53
CA SER A 30 -4.82 14.88 14.74
C SER A 30 -5.13 15.02 13.25
N TRP A 31 -5.93 14.11 12.70
CA TRP A 31 -6.23 14.01 11.26
C TRP A 31 -7.31 15.00 10.80
N LEU A 32 -8.31 15.28 11.64
CA LEU A 32 -9.35 16.29 11.42
C LEU A 32 -8.90 17.72 11.79
N SER A 33 -7.68 17.89 12.29
CA SER A 33 -7.13 19.23 12.50
C SER A 33 -7.07 19.99 11.17
N ALA A 34 -7.54 21.24 11.17
CA ALA A 34 -7.53 22.10 9.98
C ALA A 34 -6.14 22.17 9.33
N LYS A 35 -5.05 22.13 10.11
CA LYS A 35 -3.67 22.09 9.61
C LYS A 35 -3.40 20.88 8.70
N THR A 36 -3.85 19.70 9.11
CA THR A 36 -3.66 18.45 8.35
C THR A 36 -4.48 18.51 7.06
N PHE A 37 -5.71 19.02 7.11
CA PHE A 37 -6.55 19.21 5.93
C PHE A 37 -5.94 20.17 4.90
N TYR A 38 -5.37 21.30 5.34
CA TYR A 38 -4.68 22.27 4.47
C TYR A 38 -3.41 21.69 3.84
N VAL A 39 -2.63 20.91 4.58
CA VAL A 39 -1.44 20.22 4.04
C VAL A 39 -1.84 19.15 3.01
N MET A 40 -2.98 18.47 3.20
CA MET A 40 -3.43 17.38 2.31
C MET A 40 -4.23 17.84 1.09
N SER A 41 -4.74 19.08 1.03
CA SER A 41 -5.60 19.56 -0.06
C SER A 41 -4.88 20.29 -1.20
N GLY A 42 -3.65 20.77 -0.98
CA GLY A 42 -2.68 21.15 -2.04
C GLY A 42 -2.86 22.49 -2.79
N LEU A 43 -2.23 23.56 -2.25
CA LEU A 43 -1.40 24.66 -2.85
C LEU A 43 -1.92 25.57 -4.00
N PRO A 44 -1.55 26.88 -4.06
CA PRO A 44 -0.30 27.53 -3.58
C PRO A 44 -0.54 28.45 -2.36
N VAL A 45 0.30 28.46 -1.32
CA VAL A 45 1.38 29.44 -1.06
C VAL A 45 1.82 29.15 0.38
N LEU A 46 3.11 28.98 0.67
CA LEU A 46 3.64 29.25 2.02
C LEU A 46 5.01 29.92 1.92
N PRO A 47 5.11 31.26 2.09
CA PRO A 47 6.36 31.90 2.43
C PRO A 47 6.77 31.45 3.84
N LYS A 48 8.09 31.39 4.05
CA LYS A 48 8.77 30.85 5.24
C LYS A 48 8.36 31.48 6.60
N HIS A 49 7.54 32.53 6.62
CA HIS A 49 7.21 33.31 7.83
C HIS A 49 5.97 32.86 8.62
N GLN A 50 5.19 31.88 8.16
CA GLN A 50 3.90 31.54 8.81
C GLN A 50 3.91 30.28 9.69
N LEU A 51 5.09 29.69 9.91
CA LEU A 51 5.29 28.57 10.86
C LEU A 51 5.09 28.96 12.34
N LEU A 52 5.03 30.25 12.67
CA LEU A 52 5.05 30.72 14.05
C LEU A 52 3.69 30.96 14.73
N TYR A 53 2.54 30.89 14.04
CA TYR A 53 1.31 31.52 14.57
C TYR A 53 0.16 30.59 15.00
N ILE A 54 0.37 29.28 15.16
CA ILE A 54 -0.76 28.40 15.49
C ILE A 54 -0.48 27.57 16.74
N GLU A 55 -0.28 28.28 17.85
CA GLU A 55 -0.57 27.80 19.20
C GLU A 55 -2.07 27.97 19.50
N LYS A 56 -2.60 27.04 20.30
CA LYS A 56 -3.96 26.97 20.88
C LYS A 56 -5.01 26.19 20.08
N CYS A 57 -4.94 24.87 20.22
CA CYS A 57 -6.13 24.02 20.24
C CYS A 57 -6.50 23.78 21.73
N PRO A 58 -7.73 24.08 22.19
CA PRO A 58 -8.08 24.07 23.61
C PRO A 58 -8.61 22.69 24.03
N ILE A 59 -7.75 21.67 24.02
CA ILE A 59 -8.04 20.38 24.68
C ILE A 59 -6.72 19.87 25.25
N PRO A 60 -6.63 19.51 26.55
CA PRO A 60 -5.39 19.05 27.16
C PRO A 60 -5.08 17.62 26.69
N CYS A 61 -4.54 17.50 25.48
CA CYS A 61 -3.91 16.26 25.04
C CYS A 61 -2.56 16.16 25.75
N PHE A 62 -2.40 15.08 26.54
CA PHE A 62 -1.12 14.62 27.10
C PHE A 62 0.00 14.86 26.07
N SER A 63 0.95 15.72 26.41
CA SER A 63 1.98 16.23 25.49
C SER A 63 3.26 15.38 25.55
N PRO A 64 3.54 14.53 24.55
CA PRO A 64 4.93 14.25 24.19
C PRO A 64 5.48 15.43 23.36
N PRO A 65 6.81 15.58 23.21
CA PRO A 65 7.43 16.69 22.46
C PRO A 65 6.87 16.78 21.03
N PRO A 66 6.92 17.96 20.37
CA PRO A 66 6.36 18.14 19.04
C PRO A 66 7.02 17.19 18.04
N CYS A 67 6.34 16.10 17.72
CA CYS A 67 6.78 15.14 16.72
C CYS A 67 6.80 15.81 15.34
N PRO A 68 7.75 15.44 14.46
CA PRO A 68 7.74 15.92 13.07
C PRO A 68 6.40 15.59 12.40
N PRO A 69 5.85 16.47 11.53
CA PRO A 69 4.58 16.22 10.85
C PRO A 69 4.53 14.90 10.07
N SER A 70 5.66 14.45 9.50
CA SER A 70 5.78 13.16 8.81
C SER A 70 5.59 11.95 9.74
N LEU A 71 6.02 12.06 11.00
CA LEU A 71 5.84 11.02 11.99
C LEU A 71 4.38 10.94 12.45
N GLN A 72 3.73 12.09 12.62
CA GLN A 72 2.31 12.17 12.96
C GLN A 72 1.44 11.58 11.86
N LEU A 73 1.73 11.92 10.59
CA LEU A 73 1.02 11.37 9.44
C LEU A 73 1.21 9.85 9.33
N SER A 74 2.45 9.37 9.45
CA SER A 74 2.75 7.94 9.45
C SER A 74 1.99 7.22 10.55
N PHE A 75 2.05 7.73 11.78
CA PHE A 75 1.37 7.16 12.94
C PHE A 75 -0.14 7.02 12.70
N CYS A 76 -0.77 8.05 12.14
CA CYS A 76 -2.18 8.02 11.85
C CYS A 76 -2.52 6.99 10.77
N VAL A 77 -1.77 6.95 9.66
CA VAL A 77 -1.96 5.95 8.59
C VAL A 77 -1.77 4.53 9.13
N TYR A 78 -0.73 4.27 9.92
CA TYR A 78 -0.49 2.96 10.53
C TYR A 78 -1.60 2.58 11.51
N THR A 79 -2.13 3.54 12.27
CA THR A 79 -3.24 3.30 13.19
C THR A 79 -4.50 2.91 12.44
N ILE A 80 -4.88 3.68 11.41
CA ILE A 80 -6.04 3.37 10.56
C ILE A 80 -5.87 1.99 9.93
N LEU A 81 -4.70 1.71 9.36
CA LEU A 81 -4.41 0.41 8.75
C LEU A 81 -4.52 -0.74 9.75
N GLY A 82 -3.96 -0.57 10.96
CA GLY A 82 -4.03 -1.54 12.03
C GLY A 82 -5.48 -1.85 12.44
N VAL A 83 -6.30 -0.82 12.60
CA VAL A 83 -7.72 -0.95 12.94
C VAL A 83 -8.49 -1.65 11.82
N VAL A 84 -8.35 -1.19 10.57
CA VAL A 84 -9.08 -1.77 9.42
C VAL A 84 -8.70 -3.24 9.19
N LYS A 85 -7.43 -3.62 9.37
CA LYS A 85 -6.99 -5.01 9.19
C LYS A 85 -7.41 -5.95 10.31
N ARG A 86 -7.48 -5.46 11.56
CA ARG A 86 -7.63 -6.31 12.76
C ARG A 86 -9.01 -6.27 13.39
N ALA A 87 -9.80 -5.22 13.19
CA ALA A 87 -11.16 -5.15 13.70
C ALA A 87 -12.06 -6.16 12.96
N ARG A 88 -12.55 -7.16 13.69
CA ARG A 88 -13.41 -8.24 13.18
C ARG A 88 -14.50 -8.56 14.20
N TRP A 89 -15.65 -9.01 13.72
CA TRP A 89 -16.68 -9.65 14.54
C TRP A 89 -16.27 -11.09 14.87
N PRO A 90 -16.88 -11.71 15.90
CA PRO A 90 -16.67 -13.13 16.22
C PRO A 90 -16.99 -14.04 15.04
N ALA A 91 -16.25 -15.14 14.90
CA ALA A 91 -16.51 -16.13 13.84
C ALA A 91 -17.79 -16.94 14.10
N ASP A 92 -18.13 -17.14 15.37
CA ASP A 92 -19.37 -17.81 15.77
C ASP A 92 -20.59 -16.88 15.58
N LEU A 93 -21.64 -17.41 14.97
CA LEU A 93 -22.83 -16.63 14.63
C LEU A 93 -23.63 -16.24 15.87
N GLU A 94 -23.73 -17.12 16.87
CA GLU A 94 -24.49 -16.84 18.09
C GLU A 94 -23.75 -15.83 18.96
N GLU A 95 -22.42 -15.91 19.06
CA GLU A 95 -21.59 -14.87 19.67
C GLU A 95 -21.73 -13.52 18.94
N ALA A 96 -21.74 -13.53 17.61
CA ALA A 96 -21.91 -12.33 16.81
C ALA A 96 -23.30 -11.69 17.01
N LYS A 97 -24.36 -12.50 17.11
CA LYS A 97 -25.72 -12.03 17.45
C LYS A 97 -25.78 -11.47 18.85
N ALA A 98 -25.27 -12.21 19.85
CA ALA A 98 -25.22 -11.79 21.25
C ALA A 98 -24.42 -10.48 21.43
N GLY A 99 -23.34 -10.31 20.67
CA GLY A 99 -22.54 -9.09 20.62
C GLY A 99 -23.24 -7.91 19.93
N GLY A 100 -24.26 -8.16 19.11
CA GLY A 100 -24.95 -7.18 18.28
C GLY A 100 -24.16 -6.77 17.03
N PHE A 101 -23.36 -7.68 16.49
CA PHE A 101 -22.61 -7.48 15.24
C PHE A 101 -23.45 -7.79 13.99
N VAL A 102 -24.51 -8.59 14.13
CA VAL A 102 -25.41 -8.93 13.02
C VAL A 102 -26.45 -7.82 12.88
N ALA A 103 -26.44 -7.13 11.74
CA ALA A 103 -27.33 -6.02 11.44
C ALA A 103 -28.59 -6.44 10.67
N GLY A 104 -28.55 -7.59 10.00
CA GLY A 104 -29.65 -8.11 9.20
C GLY A 104 -29.26 -9.37 8.45
N TYR A 105 -30.08 -9.74 7.46
CA TYR A 105 -29.82 -10.86 6.56
C TYR A 105 -30.04 -10.43 5.11
N THR A 106 -29.26 -11.00 4.20
CA THR A 106 -29.47 -10.86 2.77
C THR A 106 -30.77 -11.56 2.34
N PRO A 107 -31.29 -11.30 1.13
CA PRO A 107 -32.44 -12.05 0.59
C PRO A 107 -32.21 -13.57 0.52
N THR A 108 -30.95 -13.98 0.46
CA THR A 108 -30.52 -15.39 0.47
C THR A 108 -30.39 -15.99 1.88
N GLY A 109 -30.68 -15.22 2.93
CA GLY A 109 -30.61 -15.64 4.33
C GLY A 109 -29.21 -15.60 4.95
N ALA A 110 -28.22 -15.01 4.28
CA ALA A 110 -26.86 -14.87 4.83
C ALA A 110 -26.79 -13.68 5.81
N PRO A 111 -26.11 -13.80 6.96
CA PRO A 111 -26.01 -12.71 7.93
C PRO A 111 -25.19 -11.53 7.38
N ILE A 112 -25.69 -10.31 7.61
CA ILE A 112 -25.02 -9.05 7.31
C ILE A 112 -24.36 -8.55 8.60
N TYR A 113 -23.05 -8.37 8.59
CA TYR A 113 -22.29 -7.94 9.75
C TYR A 113 -21.98 -6.44 9.71
N ARG A 114 -21.83 -5.84 10.88
CA ARG A 114 -21.32 -4.48 11.07
C ARG A 114 -20.02 -4.49 11.83
N ASN A 115 -19.04 -3.74 11.33
CA ASN A 115 -17.77 -3.58 12.00
C ASN A 115 -17.83 -2.41 13.00
N PRO A 116 -17.38 -2.59 14.25
CA PRO A 116 -17.32 -1.49 15.21
C PRO A 116 -16.47 -0.29 14.77
N CYS A 117 -15.50 -0.51 13.86
CA CYS A 117 -14.66 0.56 13.35
C CYS A 117 -15.27 1.32 12.17
N THR A 118 -16.42 0.89 11.64
CA THR A 118 -17.03 1.50 10.46
C THR A 118 -17.23 3.01 10.60
N PRO A 119 -17.92 3.52 11.64
CA PRO A 119 -18.23 4.94 11.70
C PRO A 119 -16.97 5.82 11.69
N GLN A 120 -15.92 5.38 12.39
CA GLN A 120 -14.70 6.16 12.50
C GLN A 120 -13.84 6.07 11.24
N VAL A 121 -13.76 4.88 10.61
CA VAL A 121 -13.01 4.73 9.36
C VAL A 121 -13.68 5.49 8.22
N LEU A 122 -15.01 5.46 8.13
CA LEU A 122 -15.77 6.23 7.14
C LEU A 122 -15.57 7.73 7.29
N ALA A 123 -15.54 8.25 8.52
CA ALA A 123 -15.26 9.66 8.77
C ALA A 123 -13.81 10.08 8.41
N LEU A 124 -12.86 9.15 8.38
CA LEU A 124 -11.47 9.40 7.98
C LEU A 124 -11.24 9.20 6.48
N LEU A 125 -12.13 8.50 5.78
CA LEU A 125 -11.98 8.13 4.37
C LEU A 125 -11.81 9.34 3.43
N PRO A 126 -12.58 10.45 3.54
CA PRO A 126 -12.39 11.60 2.64
C PRO A 126 -10.98 12.19 2.72
N ASN A 127 -10.42 12.23 3.92
CA ASN A 127 -9.07 12.74 4.15
C ASN A 127 -8.00 11.76 3.66
N LEU A 128 -8.22 10.45 3.79
CA LEU A 128 -7.36 9.43 3.18
C LEU A 128 -7.33 9.57 1.66
N LEU A 129 -8.50 9.77 1.04
CA LEU A 129 -8.61 9.98 -0.41
C LEU A 129 -7.92 11.28 -0.83
N ALA A 130 -8.06 12.36 -0.06
CA ALA A 130 -7.32 13.60 -0.30
C ALA A 130 -5.79 13.39 -0.22
N LEU A 131 -5.31 12.63 0.76
CA LEU A 131 -3.89 12.28 0.88
C LEU A 131 -3.40 11.48 -0.33
N ILE A 132 -4.17 10.48 -0.78
CA ILE A 132 -3.84 9.67 -1.96
C ILE A 132 -3.78 10.55 -3.22
N ARG A 133 -4.78 11.41 -3.42
CA ARG A 133 -4.83 12.37 -4.53
C ARG A 133 -3.58 13.25 -4.55
N THR A 134 -3.23 13.82 -3.40
CA THR A 134 -2.04 14.65 -3.26
C THR A 134 -0.78 13.87 -3.56
N HIS A 135 -0.65 12.64 -3.05
CA HIS A 135 0.51 11.80 -3.31
C HIS A 135 0.66 11.43 -4.80
N ASN A 136 -0.44 11.12 -5.49
CA ASN A 136 -0.42 10.88 -6.94
C ASN A 136 -0.01 12.14 -7.72
N ASN A 137 -0.45 13.32 -7.27
CA ASN A 137 -0.06 14.60 -7.89
C ASN A 137 1.39 15.00 -7.61
N LEU A 138 2.05 14.45 -6.58
CA LEU A 138 3.49 14.69 -6.35
C LEU A 138 4.36 14.17 -7.50
N PHE A 139 3.88 13.17 -8.25
CA PHE A 139 4.59 12.64 -9.42
C PHE A 139 4.49 13.55 -10.66
N LEU A 140 3.63 14.58 -10.64
CA LEU A 140 3.57 15.56 -11.72
C LEU A 140 4.93 16.27 -11.86
N PRO A 141 5.43 16.49 -13.08
CA PRO A 141 6.75 17.05 -13.30
C PRO A 141 6.90 18.44 -12.66
N GLU A 142 5.84 19.25 -12.66
CA GLU A 142 5.85 20.59 -12.04
C GLU A 142 6.08 20.52 -10.52
N ASN A 143 5.60 19.46 -9.86
CA ASN A 143 5.79 19.25 -8.43
C ASN A 143 7.13 18.59 -8.12
N MET A 144 7.59 17.67 -8.98
CA MET A 144 8.92 17.07 -8.88
C MET A 144 10.04 18.12 -8.97
N CYS A 145 9.87 19.15 -9.82
CA CYS A 145 10.82 20.26 -9.93
C CYS A 145 10.90 21.18 -8.70
N ARG A 146 9.96 21.07 -7.75
CA ARG A 146 9.94 21.89 -6.51
C ARG A 146 10.78 21.28 -5.39
N LEU A 147 11.25 20.04 -5.57
CA LEU A 147 12.12 19.38 -4.62
C LEU A 147 13.49 20.07 -4.61
N SER A 148 14.12 20.14 -3.43
CA SER A 148 15.51 20.56 -3.37
C SER A 148 16.40 19.52 -4.04
N GLU A 149 17.59 19.94 -4.47
CA GLU A 149 18.57 19.07 -5.14
C GLU A 149 18.85 17.79 -4.32
N THR A 150 18.95 17.93 -3.00
CA THR A 150 19.15 16.82 -2.05
C THR A 150 18.02 15.77 -2.06
N PHE A 151 16.80 16.17 -2.40
CA PHE A 151 15.60 15.30 -2.39
C PHE A 151 15.00 15.08 -3.78
N SER A 152 15.68 15.51 -4.84
CA SER A 152 15.26 15.32 -6.24
C SER A 152 14.93 13.85 -6.58
N ARG A 153 15.59 12.91 -5.88
CA ARG A 153 15.44 11.46 -6.06
C ARG A 153 14.54 10.80 -5.00
N ALA A 154 13.80 11.57 -4.21
CA ALA A 154 13.00 11.05 -3.09
C ALA A 154 11.85 10.12 -3.52
N TYR A 155 11.43 10.19 -4.79
CA TYR A 155 10.38 9.33 -5.35
C TYR A 155 10.91 8.20 -6.25
N GLU A 156 12.24 8.09 -6.39
CA GLU A 156 12.85 6.97 -7.10
C GLU A 156 12.78 5.68 -6.27
N VAL A 157 12.93 4.55 -6.96
CA VAL A 157 13.10 3.23 -6.34
C VAL A 157 14.32 3.26 -5.41
N ILE A 158 14.13 2.79 -4.18
CA ILE A 158 15.22 2.67 -3.19
C ILE A 158 16.27 1.71 -3.74
N GLU A 159 17.56 2.00 -3.54
CA GLU A 159 18.65 1.18 -4.09
C GLU A 159 18.56 -0.30 -3.69
N VAL A 160 18.10 -0.56 -2.46
CA VAL A 160 17.82 -1.91 -1.95
C VAL A 160 16.78 -2.62 -2.81
N GLU A 161 15.64 -1.96 -3.10
CA GLU A 161 14.57 -2.54 -3.93
C GLU A 161 15.03 -2.72 -5.39
N ARG A 162 15.82 -1.78 -5.91
CA ARG A 162 16.42 -1.86 -7.25
C ARG A 162 17.28 -3.11 -7.39
N LYS A 163 18.16 -3.39 -6.43
CA LYS A 163 19.00 -4.59 -6.41
C LYS A 163 18.18 -5.88 -6.36
N VAL A 164 17.10 -5.90 -5.56
CA VAL A 164 16.18 -7.05 -5.48
C VAL A 164 15.51 -7.31 -6.83
N VAL A 165 15.02 -6.27 -7.53
CA VAL A 165 14.39 -6.40 -8.84
C VAL A 165 15.38 -6.91 -9.91
N LEU A 166 16.65 -6.53 -9.79
CA LEU A 166 17.73 -6.99 -10.68
C LEU A 166 18.25 -8.40 -10.33
N GLY A 167 17.72 -9.04 -9.27
CA GLY A 167 18.19 -10.36 -8.82
C GLY A 167 19.59 -10.36 -8.22
N LEU A 168 20.09 -9.19 -7.78
CA LEU A 168 21.41 -9.06 -7.17
C LEU A 168 21.35 -9.43 -5.69
N THR A 169 22.26 -10.32 -5.27
CA THR A 169 22.39 -10.74 -3.88
C THR A 169 22.80 -9.57 -3.01
N GLN A 170 22.07 -9.33 -1.91
CA GLN A 170 22.48 -8.32 -0.94
C GLN A 170 23.47 -8.94 0.05
N PRO A 171 24.53 -8.20 0.44
CA PRO A 171 25.38 -8.65 1.52
C PRO A 171 24.53 -8.78 2.80
N VAL A 172 24.65 -9.92 3.47
CA VAL A 172 24.02 -10.14 4.77
C VAL A 172 24.71 -9.20 5.75
N LEU A 173 24.02 -8.13 6.14
CA LEU A 173 24.51 -7.26 7.21
C LEU A 173 24.33 -8.01 8.54
N ASP A 174 25.43 -8.17 9.28
CA ASP A 174 25.37 -8.69 10.64
C ASP A 174 24.59 -7.70 11.53
N ILE A 175 23.61 -8.23 12.28
CA ILE A 175 22.61 -7.45 13.05
C ILE A 175 23.27 -6.55 14.10
N TYR A 176 24.51 -6.85 14.49
CA TYR A 176 25.25 -6.16 15.55
C TYR A 176 26.15 -5.01 15.07
N ASP A 177 26.48 -4.90 13.78
CA ASP A 177 27.50 -3.94 13.28
C ASP A 177 26.94 -2.76 12.47
N SER A 178 25.62 -2.65 12.30
CA SER A 178 25.04 -1.53 11.55
C SER A 178 24.16 -0.65 12.45
N PRO A 179 24.66 0.51 12.93
CA PRO A 179 23.78 1.65 13.00
C PRO A 179 23.21 1.82 11.59
N VAL A 180 21.89 1.67 11.45
CA VAL A 180 21.15 1.91 10.22
C VAL A 180 21.26 3.41 9.89
N TYR A 181 22.43 3.86 9.45
CA TYR A 181 22.70 5.20 8.94
C TYR A 181 22.06 5.29 7.56
N LYS A 182 20.74 5.18 7.52
CA LYS A 182 19.96 5.60 6.36
C LYS A 182 20.22 7.08 6.20
N THR A 183 20.71 7.44 5.01
CA THR A 183 20.83 8.83 4.59
C THR A 183 19.48 9.54 4.72
N HIS A 184 19.47 10.87 4.83
CA HIS A 184 18.22 11.63 4.86
C HIS A 184 17.34 11.35 3.63
N LEU A 185 17.96 11.10 2.47
CA LEU A 185 17.28 10.70 1.25
C LEU A 185 16.61 9.33 1.39
N GLU A 186 17.31 8.30 1.86
CA GLU A 186 16.74 6.96 2.04
C GLU A 186 15.62 6.93 3.09
N ARG A 187 15.74 7.75 4.15
CA ARG A 187 14.65 7.93 5.14
C ARG A 187 13.41 8.52 4.48
N MET A 188 13.59 9.52 3.60
CA MET A 188 12.50 10.17 2.86
C MET A 188 11.86 9.20 1.84
N GLN A 189 12.67 8.48 1.07
CA GLN A 189 12.20 7.46 0.13
C GLN A 189 11.41 6.37 0.85
N GLY A 190 11.94 5.87 1.98
CA GLY A 190 11.25 4.87 2.80
C GLY A 190 9.93 5.38 3.38
N PHE A 191 9.89 6.65 3.80
CA PHE A 191 8.67 7.31 4.27
C PHE A 191 7.62 7.40 3.16
N PHE A 192 7.94 7.98 1.99
CA PHE A 192 6.98 8.09 0.89
C PHE A 192 6.53 6.71 0.40
N CYS A 193 7.47 5.75 0.34
CA CYS A 193 7.17 4.38 -0.05
C CYS A 193 6.13 3.74 0.87
N SER A 194 6.42 3.74 2.17
CA SER A 194 5.55 3.14 3.16
C SER A 194 4.21 3.87 3.25
N LEU A 195 4.22 5.20 3.18
CA LEU A 195 3.01 6.01 3.24
C LEU A 195 2.08 5.68 2.06
N TYR A 196 2.60 5.65 0.84
CA TYR A 196 1.84 5.32 -0.36
C TYR A 196 1.21 3.93 -0.26
N ASP A 197 2.04 2.92 0.02
CA ASP A 197 1.59 1.53 0.08
C ASP A 197 0.53 1.32 1.17
N ASN A 198 0.74 1.93 2.35
CA ASN A 198 -0.20 1.83 3.46
C ASN A 198 -1.56 2.48 3.13
N CYS A 199 -1.59 3.60 2.40
CA CYS A 199 -2.85 4.22 1.99
C CYS A 199 -3.69 3.27 1.11
N TYR A 200 -3.06 2.61 0.13
CA TYR A 200 -3.74 1.63 -0.71
C TYR A 200 -4.07 0.34 0.02
N HIS A 201 -3.27 -0.06 1.03
CA HIS A 201 -3.65 -1.16 1.90
C HIS A 201 -4.88 -0.83 2.74
N ILE A 202 -5.04 0.41 3.23
CA ILE A 202 -6.27 0.81 3.94
C ILE A 202 -7.47 0.68 3.01
N LEU A 203 -7.41 1.28 1.81
CA LEU A 203 -8.50 1.20 0.84
C LEU A 203 -8.81 -0.26 0.43
N GLY A 204 -7.77 -1.07 0.18
CA GLY A 204 -7.95 -2.47 -0.20
C GLY A 204 -8.58 -3.32 0.90
N ASN A 205 -8.31 -3.03 2.17
CA ASN A 205 -8.93 -3.73 3.30
C ASN A 205 -10.28 -3.13 3.71
N ALA A 206 -10.60 -1.89 3.29
CA ALA A 206 -11.85 -1.23 3.63
C ALA A 206 -13.07 -2.04 3.13
N GLY A 207 -13.05 -2.53 1.88
CA GLY A 207 -14.13 -3.35 1.33
C GLY A 207 -14.39 -4.63 2.15
N LEU A 208 -13.33 -5.34 2.56
CA LEU A 208 -13.44 -6.55 3.39
C LEU A 208 -13.84 -6.26 4.84
N SER A 209 -13.43 -5.12 5.39
CA SER A 209 -13.62 -4.79 6.80
C SER A 209 -14.98 -4.16 7.07
N LEU A 210 -15.42 -3.28 6.18
CA LEU A 210 -16.63 -2.47 6.32
C LEU A 210 -17.82 -3.05 5.55
N GLN A 211 -17.58 -3.97 4.60
CA GLN A 211 -18.59 -4.62 3.79
C GLN A 211 -19.56 -3.60 3.15
N GLN A 212 -20.88 -3.80 3.33
CA GLN A 212 -21.94 -3.03 2.70
C GLN A 212 -21.86 -1.54 3.04
N ASP A 213 -21.41 -1.18 4.24
CA ASP A 213 -21.26 0.23 4.67
C ASP A 213 -20.22 0.99 3.83
N PHE A 214 -19.25 0.29 3.24
CA PHE A 214 -18.30 0.91 2.32
C PHE A 214 -18.87 1.02 0.90
N TYR A 215 -19.52 -0.02 0.40
CA TYR A 215 -20.04 -0.04 -0.98
C TYR A 215 -21.28 0.85 -1.19
N THR A 216 -21.97 1.23 -0.12
CA THR A 216 -23.13 2.12 -0.15
C THR A 216 -22.79 3.60 -0.17
N ILE A 217 -21.51 3.98 -0.03
CA ILE A 217 -21.05 5.37 -0.07
C ILE A 217 -21.43 6.02 -1.40
N GLU A 218 -22.08 7.18 -1.32
CA GLU A 218 -22.47 7.94 -2.50
C GLU A 218 -21.26 8.45 -3.28
N GLY A 219 -21.30 8.31 -4.61
CA GLY A 219 -20.20 8.72 -5.48
C GLY A 219 -18.88 7.99 -5.23
N LEU A 220 -18.86 6.83 -4.58
CA LEU A 220 -17.61 6.13 -4.24
C LEU A 220 -16.71 5.89 -5.45
N ALA A 221 -17.30 5.49 -6.59
CA ALA A 221 -16.56 5.27 -7.83
C ALA A 221 -15.84 6.56 -8.28
N GLU A 222 -16.56 7.67 -8.34
CA GLU A 222 -16.01 8.99 -8.71
C GLU A 222 -14.94 9.45 -7.73
N GLN A 223 -15.15 9.25 -6.42
CA GLN A 223 -14.17 9.59 -5.39
C GLN A 223 -12.87 8.78 -5.53
N ILE A 224 -12.97 7.49 -5.85
CA ILE A 224 -11.82 6.62 -6.13
C ILE A 224 -11.13 7.07 -7.43
N VAL A 225 -11.87 7.32 -8.51
CA VAL A 225 -11.28 7.80 -9.78
C VAL A 225 -10.54 9.12 -9.56
N GLY A 226 -11.20 10.10 -8.94
CA GLY A 226 -10.67 11.44 -8.69
C GLY A 226 -9.55 11.51 -7.64
N SER A 227 -9.20 10.38 -7.01
CA SER A 227 -8.16 10.32 -5.98
C SER A 227 -7.10 9.28 -6.28
N ALA A 228 -7.48 7.99 -6.31
CA ALA A 228 -6.59 6.86 -6.51
C ALA A 228 -6.13 6.69 -7.97
N LEU A 229 -6.97 7.06 -8.93
CA LEU A 229 -6.69 6.88 -10.36
C LEU A 229 -6.40 8.21 -11.09
N ILE A 230 -6.05 9.25 -10.33
CA ILE A 230 -5.63 10.54 -10.89
C ILE A 230 -4.17 10.48 -11.35
N SER A 231 -3.85 11.21 -12.42
CA SER A 231 -2.47 11.45 -12.87
C SER A 231 -1.66 10.16 -13.12
N LEU A 232 -2.32 9.05 -13.49
CA LEU A 232 -1.67 7.73 -13.64
C LEU A 232 -0.49 7.75 -14.61
N ASP A 233 -0.50 8.61 -15.63
CA ASP A 233 0.60 8.78 -16.59
C ASP A 233 1.94 9.09 -15.94
N ASN A 234 1.91 9.84 -14.85
CA ASN A 234 3.10 10.27 -14.14
C ASN A 234 3.48 9.30 -13.00
N VAL A 235 2.54 8.46 -12.55
CA VAL A 235 2.80 7.46 -11.50
C VAL A 235 3.74 6.39 -12.07
N PRO A 236 4.90 6.10 -11.44
CA PRO A 236 5.85 5.13 -11.96
C PRO A 236 5.40 3.68 -11.76
N ASP A 237 5.90 2.76 -12.59
CA ASP A 237 5.44 1.35 -12.59
C ASP A 237 5.65 0.63 -11.25
N HIS A 238 6.71 0.97 -10.53
CA HIS A 238 7.01 0.40 -9.21
C HIS A 238 5.99 0.82 -8.12
N ARG A 239 5.23 1.90 -8.33
CA ARG A 239 4.12 2.35 -7.47
C ARG A 239 2.78 1.83 -7.96
N LEU A 240 2.59 1.84 -9.27
CA LEU A 240 1.37 1.34 -9.90
C LEU A 240 1.13 -0.15 -9.63
N ARG A 241 2.19 -0.97 -9.63
CA ARG A 241 2.08 -2.40 -9.39
C ARG A 241 1.56 -2.76 -7.99
N PRO A 242 2.11 -2.22 -6.88
CA PRO A 242 1.51 -2.35 -5.55
C PRO A 242 0.06 -1.87 -5.52
N MET A 243 -0.25 -0.68 -6.05
CA MET A 243 -1.62 -0.15 -6.11
C MET A 243 -2.61 -1.15 -6.72
N LEU A 244 -2.30 -1.69 -7.91
CA LEU A 244 -3.15 -2.69 -8.58
C LEU A 244 -3.30 -3.96 -7.73
N ARG A 245 -2.21 -4.43 -7.12
CA ARG A 245 -2.17 -5.69 -6.36
C ARG A 245 -2.89 -5.61 -5.01
N VAL A 246 -2.69 -4.53 -4.26
CA VAL A 246 -3.12 -4.45 -2.86
C VAL A 246 -4.48 -3.78 -2.72
N PHE A 247 -4.80 -2.85 -3.61
CA PHE A 247 -6.09 -2.16 -3.62
C PHE A 247 -7.05 -2.78 -4.63
N LEU A 248 -6.78 -2.65 -5.93
CA LEU A 248 -7.77 -3.00 -6.95
C LEU A 248 -8.14 -4.49 -6.97
N LYS A 249 -7.15 -5.38 -6.86
CA LYS A 249 -7.44 -6.82 -6.73
C LYS A 249 -8.35 -7.11 -5.53
N GLN A 250 -8.07 -6.50 -4.38
CA GLN A 250 -8.87 -6.73 -3.18
C GLN A 250 -10.28 -6.13 -3.31
N LEU A 251 -10.39 -4.95 -3.93
CA LEU A 251 -11.69 -4.32 -4.22
C LEU A 251 -12.56 -5.23 -5.10
N VAL A 252 -12.01 -5.76 -6.19
CA VAL A 252 -12.75 -6.65 -7.10
C VAL A 252 -13.16 -7.95 -6.40
N LEU A 253 -12.25 -8.58 -5.65
CA LEU A 253 -12.53 -9.85 -4.98
C LEU A 253 -13.54 -9.74 -3.82
N SER A 254 -13.62 -8.57 -3.19
CA SER A 254 -14.49 -8.34 -2.03
C SER A 254 -15.79 -7.62 -2.34
N CYS A 255 -15.99 -7.19 -3.59
CA CYS A 255 -17.19 -6.47 -3.99
C CYS A 255 -18.37 -7.44 -4.18
N PRO A 256 -19.53 -7.19 -3.54
CA PRO A 256 -20.75 -7.92 -3.84
C PRO A 256 -21.26 -7.60 -5.25
N GLN A 257 -21.92 -8.58 -5.88
CA GLN A 257 -22.41 -8.47 -7.26
C GLN A 257 -23.37 -7.27 -7.47
N GLU A 258 -24.15 -6.92 -6.45
CA GLU A 258 -25.09 -5.79 -6.46
C GLU A 258 -24.42 -4.43 -6.79
N TYR A 259 -23.12 -4.29 -6.53
CA TYR A 259 -22.40 -3.04 -6.71
C TYR A 259 -21.51 -3.03 -7.97
N TYR A 260 -21.56 -4.06 -8.81
CA TYR A 260 -20.67 -4.18 -9.98
C TYR A 260 -20.87 -3.04 -10.96
N ASP A 261 -22.11 -2.79 -11.36
CA ASP A 261 -22.43 -1.74 -12.34
C ASP A 261 -22.18 -0.33 -11.79
N ARG A 262 -22.43 -0.12 -10.50
CA ARG A 262 -22.27 1.19 -9.84
C ARG A 262 -20.80 1.51 -9.51
N LEU A 263 -19.99 0.51 -9.17
CA LEU A 263 -18.63 0.70 -8.68
C LEU A 263 -17.56 0.11 -9.60
N LEU A 264 -17.62 -1.20 -9.89
CA LEU A 264 -16.52 -1.87 -10.60
C LEU A 264 -16.48 -1.50 -12.08
N CYS A 265 -17.61 -1.49 -12.78
CA CYS A 265 -17.69 -1.14 -14.19
C CYS A 265 -17.08 0.24 -14.52
N PRO A 266 -17.47 1.34 -13.84
CA PRO A 266 -16.89 2.66 -14.11
C PRO A 266 -15.41 2.79 -13.71
N LEU A 267 -14.90 1.91 -12.82
CA LEU A 267 -13.49 1.89 -12.44
C LEU A 267 -12.62 1.06 -13.40
N LEU A 268 -13.04 -0.17 -13.68
CA LEU A 268 -12.22 -1.16 -14.38
C LEU A 268 -12.16 -0.92 -15.88
N GLY A 269 -13.24 -0.44 -16.51
CA GLY A 269 -13.28 -0.19 -17.95
C GLY A 269 -12.19 0.81 -18.39
N PRO A 270 -12.21 2.05 -17.87
CA PRO A 270 -11.18 3.05 -18.18
C PRO A 270 -9.78 2.59 -17.76
N LEU A 271 -9.66 1.94 -16.59
CA LEU A 271 -8.37 1.46 -16.10
C LEU A 271 -7.76 0.40 -17.01
N PHE A 272 -8.52 -0.59 -17.47
CA PHE A 272 -7.98 -1.64 -18.35
C PHE A 272 -7.60 -1.10 -19.72
N ALA A 273 -8.40 -0.20 -20.29
CA ALA A 273 -8.05 0.51 -21.52
C ALA A 273 -6.72 1.27 -21.36
N TYR A 274 -6.59 2.01 -20.25
CA TYR A 274 -5.37 2.73 -19.89
C TYR A 274 -4.16 1.80 -19.75
N MET A 275 -4.30 0.71 -18.97
CA MET A 275 -3.22 -0.25 -18.74
C MET A 275 -2.76 -0.91 -20.03
N LEU A 276 -3.70 -1.28 -20.91
CA LEU A 276 -3.38 -1.85 -22.21
C LEU A 276 -2.56 -0.88 -23.06
N GLN A 277 -3.00 0.37 -23.17
CA GLN A 277 -2.28 1.41 -23.91
C GLN A 277 -0.87 1.63 -23.35
N ARG A 278 -0.74 1.82 -22.04
CA ARG A 278 0.53 2.03 -21.36
C ARG A 278 1.49 0.86 -21.58
N LEU A 279 1.00 -0.37 -21.42
CA LEU A 279 1.81 -1.59 -21.61
C LEU A 279 2.25 -1.74 -23.06
N ASN A 280 1.37 -1.50 -24.03
CA ASN A 280 1.71 -1.56 -25.45
C ASN A 280 2.84 -0.58 -25.80
N LEU A 281 2.75 0.68 -25.33
CA LEU A 281 3.79 1.68 -25.55
C LEU A 281 5.13 1.26 -24.94
N ARG A 282 5.13 0.78 -23.69
CA ARG A 282 6.35 0.32 -23.02
C ARG A 282 6.96 -0.91 -23.70
N TRP A 283 6.13 -1.86 -24.15
CA TRP A 283 6.58 -3.03 -24.90
C TRP A 283 7.18 -2.68 -26.26
N GLN A 284 6.60 -1.71 -26.98
CA GLN A 284 7.17 -1.24 -28.24
C GLN A 284 8.59 -0.69 -28.06
N ILE A 285 8.83 0.10 -26.99
CA ILE A 285 10.17 0.62 -26.68
C ILE A 285 11.16 -0.52 -26.39
N ILE A 286 10.74 -1.56 -25.66
CA ILE A 286 11.59 -2.72 -25.37
C ILE A 286 11.91 -3.48 -26.67
N ASN A 287 10.91 -3.72 -27.51
CA ASN A 287 11.07 -4.44 -28.78
C ASN A 287 11.94 -3.67 -29.80
N GLN A 288 11.92 -2.34 -29.78
CA GLN A 288 12.83 -1.54 -30.62
C GLN A 288 14.29 -1.64 -30.15
N ARG A 289 14.54 -1.80 -28.85
CA ARG A 289 15.91 -1.95 -28.33
C ARG A 289 16.50 -3.34 -28.62
N SER A 290 15.67 -4.36 -28.78
CA SER A 290 16.14 -5.71 -29.15
C SER A 290 16.48 -5.82 -30.64
N THR A 291 15.85 -5.05 -31.52
CA THR A 291 16.15 -5.02 -32.97
C THR A 291 17.39 -4.17 -33.32
N VAL A 292 17.73 -3.17 -32.49
CA VAL A 292 18.88 -2.26 -32.70
C VAL A 292 20.21 -2.81 -32.17
N ARG A 293 20.28 -4.06 -31.67
CA ARG A 293 21.60 -4.69 -31.41
C ARG A 293 22.29 -4.96 -32.76
N PRO A 294 23.33 -4.19 -33.14
CA PRO A 294 23.98 -4.39 -34.42
C PRO A 294 24.80 -5.66 -34.36
N THR A 295 24.81 -6.37 -35.48
CA THR A 295 25.56 -7.57 -35.81
C THR A 295 27.08 -7.33 -35.89
N THR A 296 27.66 -6.62 -34.93
CA THR A 296 29.08 -6.24 -34.90
C THR A 296 29.71 -6.89 -33.65
N MET A 297 30.54 -7.94 -33.68
CA MET A 297 31.55 -8.34 -34.66
C MET A 297 31.49 -9.86 -34.94
N ARG A 298 31.39 -10.23 -36.22
CA ARG A 298 32.18 -11.37 -36.75
C ARG A 298 33.06 -10.80 -37.86
N GLN A 299 34.29 -10.43 -37.51
CA GLN A 299 35.34 -10.29 -38.51
C GLN A 299 35.69 -11.69 -39.03
N PRO A 300 35.77 -11.91 -40.35
CA PRO A 300 36.34 -13.12 -40.92
C PRO A 300 37.85 -12.92 -41.02
N THR A 301 38.62 -13.51 -40.11
CA THR A 301 40.06 -13.68 -40.30
C THR A 301 40.43 -15.15 -40.16
N GLY A 302 41.00 -15.67 -41.25
CA GLY A 302 42.05 -16.69 -41.16
C GLY A 302 41.64 -18.11 -40.79
N ARG A 303 41.20 -18.85 -41.81
CA ARG A 303 41.50 -20.27 -42.07
C ARG A 303 42.52 -20.91 -41.08
N ARG A 304 42.03 -21.76 -40.16
CA ARG A 304 42.74 -22.98 -39.71
C ARG A 304 41.75 -24.12 -39.59
N SER A 305 42.01 -25.12 -40.41
CA SER A 305 41.33 -26.40 -40.52
C SER A 305 41.63 -27.27 -39.31
N GLU A 306 40.62 -27.57 -38.51
CA GLU A 306 40.60 -28.74 -37.63
C GLU A 306 39.30 -29.49 -37.84
N THR A 307 39.43 -30.59 -38.58
CA THR A 307 38.43 -31.63 -38.79
C THR A 307 38.15 -32.33 -37.47
N TRP A 308 36.97 -32.12 -36.90
CA TRP A 308 36.45 -32.97 -35.83
C TRP A 308 35.90 -34.26 -36.45
N GLN A 309 36.69 -35.33 -36.38
CA GLN A 309 36.20 -36.69 -36.61
C GLN A 309 35.34 -37.13 -35.41
N CYS A 310 34.12 -37.53 -35.72
CA CYS A 310 33.20 -38.20 -34.82
C CYS A 310 33.72 -39.62 -34.55
N GLY A 311 33.99 -39.95 -33.28
CA GLY A 311 34.51 -41.25 -32.86
C GLY A 311 33.75 -41.78 -31.66
N VAL A 312 32.65 -42.47 -31.94
CA VAL A 312 31.96 -43.39 -31.02
C VAL A 312 32.98 -44.38 -30.45
N ARG A 313 33.01 -44.58 -29.12
CA ARG A 313 33.54 -45.82 -28.58
C ARG A 313 32.78 -46.28 -27.34
N THR A 314 32.12 -47.40 -27.57
CA THR A 314 31.42 -48.31 -26.67
C THR A 314 32.28 -48.80 -25.51
N THR A 315 31.57 -49.08 -24.42
CA THR A 315 31.92 -49.88 -23.24
C THR A 315 32.65 -51.19 -23.55
N THR A 316 33.66 -51.53 -22.73
CA THR A 316 33.93 -52.92 -22.30
C THR A 316 34.68 -52.93 -20.97
N SER A 317 34.13 -53.71 -20.04
CA SER A 317 34.68 -54.17 -18.76
C SER A 317 35.92 -55.05 -18.91
N THR A 318 36.86 -55.00 -17.97
CA THR A 318 37.64 -56.19 -17.58
C THR A 318 38.17 -56.08 -16.15
N SER A 319 37.88 -57.09 -15.34
CA SER A 319 38.44 -57.33 -14.01
C SER A 319 39.76 -58.09 -14.08
N ALA A 320 40.72 -57.80 -13.19
CA ALA A 320 41.70 -58.75 -12.63
C ALA A 320 42.42 -58.05 -11.45
N ARG A 321 42.23 -58.42 -10.17
CA ARG A 321 42.70 -59.60 -9.39
C ARG A 321 44.11 -59.43 -8.78
N GLN A 322 44.11 -59.18 -7.46
CA GLN A 322 44.99 -59.60 -6.35
C GLN A 322 46.50 -59.89 -6.56
N ARG A 323 47.30 -59.34 -5.62
CA ARG A 323 48.37 -59.93 -4.75
C ARG A 323 49.24 -58.76 -4.25
N SER A 324 49.71 -58.63 -3.01
CA SER A 324 49.79 -59.46 -1.80
C SER A 324 49.77 -58.53 -0.58
#